data_AF-A0A9E2XI73-F1
#
_entry.id   AF-A0A9E2XI73-F1
#
_cell.length_a   1.000
_cell.length_b   1.000
_cell.length_c   1.000
_cell.angle_alpha   90.00
_cell.angle_beta   90.00
_cell.angle_gamma   90.00
#
_symmetry.space_group_name_H-M   'P 1'
#
loop_
_entity.id
_entity.type
_entity.pdbx_description
1 polymer ?
#
loop_
_entity_poly.entity_id
_entity_poly.type
_entity_poly.pdbx_seq_one_letter_code
_entity_poly.pdbx_strand_id
1 'polypeptide(L)'
;MSLSDITDPVGLEQLVKRHQDLLKENLAHPLPREQCEEFLRQLAAAGRDVPPGRDRDALRKIFYFWTADAIGKGILGRNQPPPSLAPYAGGGATNLGAATSMLAAPLSPDDVAATARARSVIRIAALARQWQTDNRSAGYLLTGSALEEARSYKDDDPEIRALIDASDAAEASARAAEASAKATEALEKSRRWKRSFITVGLFAVLLAVLAWRLYEVNRELSNTNADLKRLTEDLKVTNDRLAILRYRESQQTRDEARRAVEALNSGGDDPLKPLKGLLQHLGDAQPQELSRLRLAPARGPTGVTSSENTVAAIAVPQDVVRPAPTEGSTCQGVLWLGSETERTITNSGPLADLKPGDKITLRDNAFVRLRKSMPLSGYVMAPQIGLVPGGASLVLDGKPEAHKSSGSATDQYFASVTAPRQYCTRVFVQYAGSANQVDAVEKRLLALSFQVPPPQQVASAAKTAEVRVFWQEDLPMAKLVADSLGAFNGNKPLQVRELFDFASKPSPGSIEVWIDLNGH
;
A
#
# COMPACT_ATOMS: atom_id res chain seq x y z
N MET A 1 46.04 2.61 6.12
CA MET A 1 45.56 1.95 7.35
C MET A 1 45.97 0.48 7.28
N SER A 2 46.80 0.03 8.21
CA SER A 2 47.38 -1.33 8.21
C SER A 2 46.34 -2.35 8.69
N LEU A 3 46.18 -3.45 7.96
CA LEU A 3 45.26 -4.58 8.24
C LEU A 3 45.73 -5.46 9.42
N SER A 4 46.43 -4.89 10.41
CA SER A 4 47.19 -5.65 11.42
C SER A 4 46.71 -5.46 12.86
N ASP A 5 45.77 -4.55 13.12
CA ASP A 5 45.11 -4.46 14.44
C ASP A 5 44.01 -5.52 14.49
N ILE A 6 44.42 -6.76 14.77
CA ILE A 6 43.50 -7.87 15.08
C ILE A 6 42.92 -7.58 16.46
N THR A 7 41.79 -6.88 16.48
CA THR A 7 40.91 -6.76 17.65
C THR A 7 40.62 -8.15 18.22
N ASP A 8 40.71 -8.26 19.54
CA ASP A 8 40.34 -9.47 20.30
C ASP A 8 39.05 -10.11 19.76
N PRO A 9 38.95 -11.45 19.74
CA PRO A 9 37.77 -12.15 19.25
C PRO A 9 36.53 -11.67 20.02
N VAL A 10 35.62 -11.01 19.29
CA VAL A 10 34.37 -10.51 19.86
C VAL A 10 33.52 -11.72 20.27
N GLY A 11 33.32 -11.91 21.57
CA GLY A 11 32.53 -13.02 22.10
C GLY A 11 31.07 -12.97 21.64
N LEU A 12 30.41 -14.12 21.58
CA LEU A 12 29.02 -14.23 21.13
C LEU A 12 28.07 -13.31 21.90
N GLU A 13 28.22 -13.19 23.21
CA GLU A 13 27.39 -12.30 24.04
C GLU A 13 27.51 -10.84 23.63
N GLN A 14 28.72 -10.39 23.25
CA GLN A 14 28.96 -9.03 22.78
C GLN A 14 28.30 -8.79 21.41
N LEU A 15 28.31 -9.79 20.51
CA LEU A 15 27.62 -9.70 19.21
C LEU A 15 26.11 -9.70 19.36
N VAL A 16 25.56 -10.47 20.30
CA VAL A 16 24.11 -10.47 20.60
C VAL A 16 23.69 -9.12 21.16
N LYS A 17 24.48 -8.55 22.08
CA LYS A 17 24.23 -7.21 22.62
C LYS A 17 24.30 -6.15 21.51
N ARG A 18 25.35 -6.18 20.68
CA ARG A 18 25.51 -5.27 19.55
C ARG A 18 24.36 -5.39 18.54
N HIS A 19 23.84 -6.58 18.30
CA HIS A 19 22.64 -6.77 17.47
C HIS A 19 21.41 -6.07 18.04
N GLN A 20 21.17 -6.17 19.35
CA GLN A 20 20.04 -5.50 20.01
C GLN A 20 20.17 -3.98 19.97
N ASP A 21 21.38 -3.46 20.13
CA ASP A 21 21.66 -2.02 20.07
C ASP A 21 21.44 -1.50 18.64
N LEU A 22 21.99 -2.19 17.63
CA LEU A 22 21.78 -1.85 16.22
C LEU A 22 20.30 -1.95 15.78
N LEU A 23 19.52 -2.88 16.33
CA LEU A 23 18.09 -2.95 16.06
C LEU A 23 17.35 -1.70 16.56
N LYS A 24 17.68 -1.23 17.77
CA LYS A 24 17.09 -0.01 18.33
C LYS A 24 17.47 1.22 17.51
N GLU A 25 18.74 1.33 17.13
CA GLU A 25 19.22 2.42 16.28
C GLU A 25 18.54 2.41 14.90
N ASN A 26 18.46 1.25 14.25
CA ASN A 26 17.87 1.10 12.92
C ASN A 26 16.37 1.45 12.86
N LEU A 27 15.65 1.27 13.99
CA LEU A 27 14.26 1.67 14.11
C LEU A 27 14.09 3.19 14.19
N ALA A 28 15.06 3.89 14.78
CA ALA A 28 15.04 5.35 14.87
C ALA A 28 15.54 6.00 13.59
N HIS A 29 16.66 5.51 13.05
CA HIS A 29 17.32 6.04 11.86
C HIS A 29 17.90 4.90 11.03
N PRO A 30 17.78 4.91 9.69
CA PRO A 30 18.41 3.89 8.85
C PRO A 30 19.91 3.81 9.12
N LEU A 31 20.41 2.61 9.48
CA LEU A 31 21.84 2.42 9.76
C LEU A 31 22.71 2.82 8.55
N PRO A 32 23.81 3.56 8.77
CA PRO A 32 24.81 3.83 7.73
C PRO A 32 25.36 2.55 7.09
N ARG A 33 25.64 2.62 5.79
CA ARG A 33 26.17 1.49 4.99
C ARG A 33 27.38 0.83 5.65
N GLU A 34 28.36 1.63 6.07
CA GLU A 34 29.61 1.17 6.67
C GLU A 34 29.38 0.38 7.96
N GLN A 35 28.45 0.82 8.80
CA GLN A 35 28.14 0.17 10.08
C GLN A 35 27.47 -1.19 9.87
N CYS A 36 26.62 -1.31 8.83
CA CYS A 36 25.99 -2.58 8.44
C CYS A 36 27.02 -3.57 7.88
N GLU A 37 27.91 -3.12 6.98
CA GLU A 37 28.97 -3.94 6.40
C GLU A 37 29.99 -4.41 7.45
N GLU A 38 30.38 -3.54 8.37
CA GLU A 38 31.26 -3.87 9.49
C GLU A 38 30.65 -4.95 10.40
N PHE A 39 29.38 -4.80 10.75
CA PHE A 39 28.72 -5.76 11.62
C PHE A 39 28.56 -7.14 10.96
N LEU A 40 28.23 -7.17 9.67
CA LEU A 40 28.21 -8.42 8.90
C LEU A 40 29.60 -9.09 8.88
N ARG A 41 30.68 -8.33 8.75
CA ARG A 41 32.06 -8.87 8.79
C ARG A 41 32.38 -9.51 10.14
N GLN A 42 32.01 -8.86 11.24
CA GLN A 42 32.22 -9.38 12.60
C GLN A 42 31.44 -10.67 12.86
N LEU A 43 30.17 -10.71 12.46
CA LEU A 43 29.35 -11.92 12.59
C LEU A 43 29.92 -13.08 11.76
N ALA A 44 30.37 -12.81 10.53
CA ALA A 44 31.00 -13.82 9.68
C ALA A 44 32.28 -14.38 10.32
N ALA A 45 33.15 -13.51 10.84
CA ALA A 45 34.41 -13.91 11.48
C ALA A 45 34.20 -14.73 12.77
N ALA A 46 33.23 -14.33 13.60
CA ALA A 46 32.91 -15.02 14.86
C ALA A 46 32.47 -16.48 14.68
N GLY A 47 32.02 -16.84 13.48
CA GLY A 47 31.79 -18.25 13.12
C GLY A 47 33.02 -19.14 13.35
N ARG A 48 34.24 -18.60 13.35
CA ARG A 48 35.45 -19.40 13.58
C ARG A 48 35.51 -20.00 14.99
N ASP A 49 35.03 -19.27 15.98
CA ASP A 49 35.25 -19.60 17.40
C ASP A 49 34.01 -20.22 18.06
N VAL A 50 32.87 -20.20 17.37
CA VAL A 50 31.61 -20.76 17.91
C VAL A 50 31.40 -22.20 17.42
N PRO A 51 31.43 -23.20 18.32
CA PRO A 51 31.25 -24.60 17.94
C PRO A 51 29.85 -24.85 17.35
N PRO A 52 29.67 -25.90 16.52
CA PRO A 52 28.36 -26.30 16.05
C PRO A 52 27.39 -26.53 17.22
N GLY A 53 26.20 -25.94 17.15
CA GLY A 53 25.20 -26.03 18.21
C GLY A 53 24.33 -24.77 18.28
N ARG A 54 23.62 -24.65 19.41
CA ARG A 54 22.65 -23.57 19.67
C ARG A 54 23.23 -22.17 19.44
N ASP A 55 24.45 -21.96 19.89
CA ASP A 55 25.15 -20.67 19.84
C ASP A 55 25.50 -20.27 18.40
N ARG A 56 25.97 -21.23 17.59
CA ARG A 56 26.24 -21.01 16.16
C ARG A 56 24.96 -20.78 15.37
N ASP A 57 23.87 -21.45 15.74
CA ASP A 57 22.55 -21.24 15.13
C ASP A 57 21.98 -19.86 15.47
N ALA A 58 22.17 -19.38 16.70
CA ALA A 58 21.82 -18.02 17.09
C ALA A 58 22.61 -16.99 16.26
N LEU A 59 23.92 -17.18 16.13
CA LEU A 59 24.78 -16.34 15.29
C LEU A 59 24.31 -16.33 13.82
N ARG A 60 23.94 -17.51 13.28
CA ARG A 60 23.42 -17.65 11.91
C ARG A 60 22.11 -16.87 11.69
N LYS A 61 21.21 -16.89 12.66
CA LYS A 61 19.94 -16.13 12.58
C LYS A 61 20.17 -14.63 12.55
N ILE A 62 21.03 -14.11 13.43
CA ILE A 62 21.41 -12.69 13.45
C ILE A 62 22.03 -12.31 12.10
N PHE A 63 22.92 -13.16 11.58
CA PHE A 63 23.58 -12.95 10.31
C PHE A 63 22.61 -12.87 9.11
N TYR A 64 21.64 -13.77 9.02
CA TYR A 64 20.65 -13.74 7.93
C TYR A 64 19.72 -12.53 8.00
N PHE A 65 19.32 -12.12 9.20
CA PHE A 65 18.51 -10.91 9.38
C PHE A 65 19.20 -9.69 8.76
N TRP A 66 20.46 -9.43 9.12
CA TRP A 66 21.20 -8.27 8.64
C TRP A 66 21.58 -8.38 7.15
N THR A 67 21.79 -9.59 6.65
CA THR A 67 22.01 -9.80 5.21
C THR A 67 20.76 -9.42 4.41
N ALA A 68 19.57 -9.83 4.87
CA ALA A 68 18.32 -9.49 4.20
C ALA A 68 18.03 -7.98 4.26
N ASP A 69 18.26 -7.35 5.41
CA ASP A 69 18.13 -5.88 5.57
C ASP A 69 19.08 -5.12 4.63
N ALA A 70 20.34 -5.57 4.54
CA ALA A 70 21.34 -4.98 3.64
C ALA A 70 20.96 -5.12 2.15
N ILE A 71 20.38 -6.26 1.74
CA ILE A 71 19.86 -6.44 0.37
C ILE A 71 18.65 -5.52 0.12
N GLY A 72 17.73 -5.43 1.08
CA GLY A 72 16.55 -4.56 1.00
C GLY A 72 16.92 -3.08 0.82
N LYS A 73 18.00 -2.65 1.46
CA LYS A 73 18.55 -1.29 1.37
C LYS A 73 19.47 -1.05 0.16
N GLY A 74 19.75 -2.07 -0.65
CA GLY A 74 20.69 -1.98 -1.78
C GLY A 74 22.16 -1.84 -1.38
N ILE A 75 22.51 -2.15 -0.13
CA ILE A 75 23.90 -2.20 0.36
C ILE A 75 24.62 -3.42 -0.23
N LEU A 76 23.94 -4.57 -0.22
CA LEU A 76 24.39 -5.79 -0.90
C LEU A 76 23.60 -5.98 -2.21
N GLY A 77 24.28 -6.45 -3.25
CA GLY A 77 23.65 -6.71 -4.55
C GLY A 77 22.75 -7.95 -4.48
N ARG A 78 21.54 -7.90 -5.08
CA ARG A 78 20.60 -9.04 -5.12
C ARG A 78 21.18 -10.31 -5.77
N ASN A 79 22.21 -10.17 -6.59
CA ASN A 79 22.86 -11.28 -7.30
C ASN A 79 24.13 -11.78 -6.60
N GLN A 80 24.52 -11.20 -5.45
CA GLN A 80 25.64 -11.73 -4.68
C GLN A 80 25.19 -12.98 -3.92
N PRO A 81 26.00 -14.06 -3.90
CA PRO A 81 25.69 -15.21 -3.08
C PRO A 81 25.57 -14.78 -1.62
N PRO A 82 24.59 -15.30 -0.86
CA PRO A 82 24.42 -14.93 0.53
C PRO A 82 25.72 -15.28 1.27
N PRO A 83 26.30 -14.33 2.03
CA PRO A 83 27.52 -14.60 2.75
C PRO A 83 27.30 -15.71 3.79
N SER A 84 28.39 -16.31 4.29
CA SER A 84 28.33 -17.45 5.22
C SER A 84 29.27 -17.24 6.41
N LEU A 85 28.92 -17.86 7.55
CA LEU A 85 29.77 -17.84 8.75
C LEU A 85 31.08 -18.60 8.49
N ALA A 86 32.21 -18.11 9.01
CA ALA A 86 33.50 -18.77 8.91
C ALA A 86 33.45 -20.21 9.51
N PRO A 87 34.16 -21.20 8.93
CA PRO A 87 34.22 -22.56 9.47
C PRO A 87 34.78 -22.59 10.90
N TYR A 88 34.23 -23.44 11.78
CA TYR A 88 34.72 -23.61 13.15
C TYR A 88 36.15 -24.16 13.16
N ALA A 89 37.07 -23.53 13.88
CA ALA A 89 38.49 -23.88 13.87
C ALA A 89 38.86 -25.06 14.79
N GLY A 90 37.95 -25.53 15.66
CA GLY A 90 38.23 -26.63 16.59
C GLY A 90 39.18 -26.24 17.71
N GLY A 91 38.69 -26.12 18.95
CA GLY A 91 39.54 -25.90 20.12
C GLY A 91 40.60 -26.99 20.27
N GLY A 92 41.87 -26.65 20.04
CA GLY A 92 43.00 -27.58 20.18
C GLY A 92 43.19 -28.01 21.63
N ALA A 93 43.21 -29.32 21.87
CA ALA A 93 43.51 -29.92 23.16
C ALA A 93 44.98 -29.69 23.56
N THR A 94 45.20 -28.93 24.64
CA THR A 94 46.52 -28.79 25.28
C THR A 94 46.84 -30.01 26.15
N ASN A 95 47.90 -30.74 25.77
CA ASN A 95 48.57 -31.79 26.55
C ASN A 95 49.25 -31.20 27.80
N LEU A 96 49.00 -31.76 28.99
CA LEU A 96 49.74 -31.48 30.23
C LEU A 96 50.59 -32.69 30.61
N GLY A 97 51.89 -32.47 30.69
CA GLY A 97 52.94 -33.47 30.88
C GLY A 97 53.14 -33.92 32.33
N ALA A 98 53.65 -35.15 32.43
CA ALA A 98 54.15 -35.77 33.64
C ALA A 98 55.56 -35.26 33.99
N ALA A 99 55.83 -35.08 35.28
CA ALA A 99 57.19 -35.00 35.82
C ALA A 99 57.29 -35.79 37.12
N THR A 100 58.41 -36.49 37.24
CA THR A 100 58.74 -37.59 38.17
C THR A 100 59.67 -37.12 39.29
N SER A 101 59.62 -37.85 40.42
CA SER A 101 60.72 -38.14 41.37
C SER A 101 60.97 -37.20 42.57
N MET A 102 60.84 -37.73 43.80
CA MET A 102 61.97 -38.31 44.55
C MET A 102 61.51 -39.08 45.81
N LEU A 103 62.27 -40.13 46.14
CA LEU A 103 62.03 -41.17 47.14
C LEU A 103 62.06 -40.67 48.60
N ALA A 104 60.97 -40.89 49.32
CA ALA A 104 60.94 -41.03 50.78
C ALA A 104 60.62 -42.49 51.12
N ALA A 105 61.26 -43.03 52.15
CA ALA A 105 61.02 -44.40 52.62
C ALA A 105 59.50 -44.64 52.85
N PRO A 106 58.95 -45.81 52.47
CA PRO A 106 57.53 -46.06 52.60
C PRO A 106 57.15 -46.07 54.08
N LEU A 107 56.53 -44.98 54.54
CA LEU A 107 55.71 -44.99 55.75
C LEU A 107 54.70 -46.12 55.60
N SER A 108 54.46 -46.89 56.67
CA SER A 108 53.41 -47.89 56.67
C SER A 108 52.09 -47.22 56.26
N PRO A 109 51.22 -47.84 55.45
CA PRO A 109 49.92 -47.27 55.09
C PRO A 109 49.13 -46.77 56.31
N ASP A 110 49.31 -47.42 57.47
CA ASP A 110 48.73 -47.04 58.75
C ASP A 110 49.32 -45.74 59.32
N ASP A 111 50.62 -45.50 59.14
CA ASP A 111 51.28 -44.26 59.58
C ASP A 111 50.86 -43.07 58.70
N VAL A 112 50.65 -43.30 57.40
CA VAL A 112 50.14 -42.29 56.46
C VAL A 112 48.70 -41.91 56.81
N ALA A 113 47.85 -42.90 57.10
CA ALA A 113 46.47 -42.67 57.54
C ALA A 113 46.41 -41.96 58.90
N ALA A 114 47.24 -42.37 59.86
CA ALA A 114 47.31 -41.76 61.19
C ALA A 114 47.81 -40.31 61.14
N THR A 115 48.85 -40.02 60.34
CA THR A 115 49.35 -38.65 60.16
C THR A 115 48.38 -37.76 59.39
N ALA A 116 47.67 -38.30 58.39
CA ALA A 116 46.60 -37.59 57.70
C ALA A 116 45.44 -37.25 58.66
N ARG A 117 44.99 -38.22 59.47
CA ARG A 117 43.99 -38.01 60.52
C ARG A 117 44.43 -36.93 61.52
N ALA A 118 45.65 -37.01 62.04
CA ALA A 118 46.17 -36.03 62.99
C ALA A 118 46.18 -34.59 62.41
N ARG A 119 46.55 -34.44 61.13
CA ARG A 119 46.49 -33.13 60.45
C ARG A 119 45.07 -32.61 60.30
N SER A 120 44.11 -33.47 59.96
CA SER A 120 42.69 -33.09 59.87
C SER A 120 42.14 -32.67 61.22
N VAL A 121 42.43 -33.41 62.30
CA VAL A 121 42.02 -33.05 63.67
C VAL A 121 42.59 -31.69 64.08
N ILE A 122 43.89 -31.45 63.87
CA ILE A 122 44.53 -30.15 64.20
C ILE A 122 43.89 -29.00 63.42
N ARG A 123 43.64 -29.19 62.12
CA ARG A 123 43.01 -28.18 61.26
C ARG A 123 41.60 -27.83 61.73
N ILE A 124 40.79 -28.83 62.07
CA ILE A 124 39.40 -28.64 62.49
C ILE A 124 39.34 -28.06 63.91
N ALA A 125 40.23 -28.47 64.82
CA ALA A 125 40.36 -27.87 66.15
C ALA A 125 40.75 -26.38 66.06
N ALA A 126 41.71 -26.03 65.20
CA ALA A 126 42.10 -24.64 64.98
C ALA A 126 40.92 -23.79 64.45
N LEU A 127 40.14 -24.34 63.51
CA LEU A 127 38.95 -23.68 62.99
C LEU A 127 37.86 -23.53 64.07
N ALA A 128 37.66 -24.53 64.93
CA ALA A 128 36.71 -24.47 66.03
C ALA A 128 37.06 -23.36 67.04
N ARG A 129 38.36 -23.20 67.37
CA ARG A 129 38.84 -22.08 68.20
C ARG A 129 38.64 -20.74 67.51
N GLN A 130 38.92 -20.66 66.22
CA GLN A 130 38.71 -19.44 65.45
C GLN A 130 37.23 -19.04 65.43
N TRP A 131 36.32 -20.00 65.24
CA TRP A 131 34.89 -19.77 65.34
C TRP A 131 34.46 -19.29 66.73
N GLN A 132 34.99 -19.89 67.81
CA GLN A 132 34.68 -19.45 69.17
C GLN A 132 35.21 -18.04 69.48
N THR A 133 36.42 -17.72 69.03
CA THR A 133 37.06 -16.42 69.24
C THR A 133 36.41 -15.31 68.42
N ASP A 134 35.91 -15.61 67.22
CA ASP A 134 35.15 -14.67 66.38
C ASP A 134 33.63 -14.67 66.71
N ASN A 135 33.30 -14.73 68.00
CA ASN A 135 31.93 -14.66 68.54
C ASN A 135 30.93 -15.59 67.82
N ARG A 136 31.39 -16.79 67.44
CA ARG A 136 30.59 -17.81 66.74
C ARG A 136 30.04 -17.38 65.39
N SER A 137 30.79 -16.55 64.65
CA SER A 137 30.42 -16.08 63.31
C SER A 137 30.04 -17.22 62.36
N ALA A 138 28.93 -17.05 61.64
CA ALA A 138 28.37 -18.06 60.74
C ALA A 138 29.31 -18.43 59.59
N GLY A 139 30.27 -17.57 59.24
CA GLY A 139 31.25 -17.80 58.17
C GLY A 139 32.22 -18.95 58.41
N TYR A 140 32.33 -19.43 59.66
CA TYR A 140 33.17 -20.58 60.02
C TYR A 140 32.40 -21.91 60.13
N LEU A 141 31.07 -21.87 60.01
CA LEU A 141 30.28 -23.08 60.10
C LEU A 141 30.56 -23.98 58.90
N LEU A 142 30.76 -25.25 59.19
CA LEU A 142 31.07 -26.26 58.19
C LEU A 142 29.80 -26.60 57.42
N THR A 143 29.94 -26.84 56.12
CA THR A 143 28.83 -27.28 55.25
C THR A 143 29.31 -28.41 54.33
N GLY A 144 28.36 -29.23 53.85
CA GLY A 144 28.65 -30.31 52.91
C GLY A 144 29.71 -31.30 53.41
N SER A 145 30.67 -31.64 52.55
CA SER A 145 31.71 -32.65 52.84
C SER A 145 32.65 -32.27 53.99
N ALA A 146 32.84 -30.97 54.27
CA ALA A 146 33.67 -30.53 55.39
C ALA A 146 33.00 -30.82 56.74
N LEU A 147 31.68 -30.70 56.81
CA LEU A 147 30.90 -31.08 58.00
C LEU A 147 30.89 -32.60 58.18
N GLU A 148 30.77 -33.36 57.09
CA GLU A 148 30.87 -34.83 57.13
C GLU A 148 32.25 -35.32 57.59
N GLU A 149 33.33 -34.73 57.08
CA GLU A 149 34.70 -35.02 57.53
C GLU A 149 34.85 -34.72 59.03
N ALA A 150 34.37 -33.56 59.49
CA ALA A 150 34.46 -33.17 60.89
C ALA A 150 33.68 -34.09 61.84
N ARG A 151 32.53 -34.62 61.43
CA ARG A 151 31.75 -35.58 62.23
C ARG A 151 32.57 -36.82 62.62
N SER A 152 33.55 -37.24 61.82
CA SER A 152 34.43 -38.37 62.15
C SER A 152 35.37 -38.09 63.34
N TYR A 153 35.53 -36.83 63.73
CA TYR A 153 36.38 -36.36 64.82
C TYR A 153 35.60 -35.74 65.99
N LYS A 154 34.28 -35.94 66.05
CA LYS A 154 33.38 -35.34 67.05
C LYS A 154 33.78 -35.66 68.50
N ASP A 155 34.44 -36.79 68.73
CA ASP A 155 34.85 -37.25 70.05
C ASP A 155 36.32 -36.99 70.37
N ASP A 156 37.09 -36.49 69.41
CA ASP A 156 38.53 -36.24 69.59
C ASP A 156 38.80 -34.93 70.35
N ASP A 157 37.90 -33.92 70.26
CA ASP A 157 38.04 -32.62 70.94
C ASP A 157 36.65 -31.97 71.22
N PRO A 158 36.38 -31.44 72.43
CA PRO A 158 35.11 -30.79 72.78
C PRO A 158 34.80 -29.51 71.97
N GLU A 159 35.81 -28.78 71.50
CA GLU A 159 35.63 -27.58 70.67
C GLU A 159 35.17 -27.97 69.26
N ILE A 160 35.73 -29.06 68.71
CA ILE A 160 35.30 -29.64 67.44
C ILE A 160 33.82 -30.06 67.53
N ARG A 161 33.42 -30.71 68.63
CA ARG A 161 32.01 -31.08 68.87
C ARG A 161 31.08 -29.88 68.82
N ALA A 162 31.44 -28.78 69.50
CA ALA A 162 30.62 -27.56 69.53
C ALA A 162 30.48 -26.90 68.15
N LEU A 163 31.55 -26.90 67.34
CA LEU A 163 31.52 -26.39 65.96
C LEU A 163 30.59 -27.24 65.08
N ILE A 164 30.65 -28.57 65.21
CA ILE A 164 29.82 -29.51 64.44
C ILE A 164 28.34 -29.31 64.80
N ASP A 165 28.00 -29.27 66.09
CA ASP A 165 26.61 -29.12 66.53
C ASP A 165 26.02 -27.77 66.05
N ALA A 166 26.81 -26.70 66.05
CA ALA A 166 26.40 -25.40 65.50
C ALA A 166 26.25 -25.42 63.97
N SER A 167 27.13 -26.14 63.28
CA SER A 167 27.09 -26.31 61.82
C SER A 167 25.87 -27.13 61.39
N ASP A 168 25.55 -28.21 62.13
CA ASP A 168 24.36 -29.03 61.93
C ASP A 168 23.06 -28.22 62.14
N ALA A 169 23.01 -27.40 63.18
CA ALA A 169 21.87 -26.52 63.46
C ALA A 169 21.68 -25.46 62.35
N ALA A 170 22.78 -24.88 61.86
CA ALA A 170 22.74 -23.93 60.75
C ALA A 170 22.27 -24.58 59.45
N GLU A 171 22.77 -25.77 59.11
CA GLU A 171 22.33 -26.51 57.92
C GLU A 171 20.84 -26.86 57.99
N ALA A 172 20.35 -27.31 59.15
CA ALA A 172 18.92 -27.56 59.38
C ALA A 172 18.07 -26.30 59.18
N SER A 173 18.53 -25.14 59.69
CA SER A 173 17.83 -23.86 59.52
C SER A 173 17.82 -23.39 58.06
N ALA A 174 18.93 -23.58 57.33
CA ALA A 174 19.04 -23.24 55.92
C ALA A 174 18.10 -24.10 55.07
N ARG A 175 18.01 -25.41 55.34
CA ARG A 175 17.07 -26.32 54.67
C ARG A 175 15.60 -25.95 54.96
N ALA A 176 15.27 -25.57 56.18
CA ALA A 176 13.93 -25.11 56.54
C ALA A 176 13.56 -23.80 55.82
N ALA A 177 14.51 -22.85 55.74
CA ALA A 177 14.34 -21.61 54.99
C ALA A 177 14.14 -21.88 53.49
N GLU A 178 14.94 -22.75 52.88
CA GLU A 178 14.79 -23.14 51.47
C GLU A 178 13.44 -23.82 51.20
N ALA A 179 12.98 -24.70 52.10
CA ALA A 179 11.67 -25.33 51.98
C ALA A 179 10.53 -24.30 52.05
N SER A 180 10.63 -23.32 52.94
CA SER A 180 9.64 -22.23 53.04
C SER A 180 9.64 -21.34 51.79
N ALA A 181 10.81 -21.02 51.24
CA ALA A 181 10.94 -20.25 50.00
C ALA A 181 10.30 -20.98 48.81
N LYS A 182 10.59 -22.28 48.65
CA LYS A 182 9.96 -23.12 47.60
C LYS A 182 8.44 -23.20 47.74
N ALA A 183 7.92 -23.28 48.98
CA ALA A 183 6.48 -23.28 49.23
C ALA A 183 5.83 -21.94 48.82
N THR A 184 6.48 -20.80 49.11
CA THR A 184 5.98 -19.48 48.69
C THR A 184 6.01 -19.32 47.17
N GLU A 185 7.06 -19.80 46.50
CA GLU A 185 7.17 -19.76 45.04
C GLU A 185 6.07 -20.58 44.36
N ALA A 186 5.76 -21.77 44.88
CA ALA A 186 4.69 -22.62 44.36
C ALA A 186 3.30 -21.95 44.47
N LEU A 187 3.03 -21.25 45.57
CA LEU A 187 1.78 -20.51 45.77
C LEU A 187 1.68 -19.31 44.82
N GLU A 188 2.77 -18.58 44.59
CA GLU A 188 2.77 -17.48 43.62
C GLU A 188 2.55 -17.96 42.19
N LYS A 189 3.20 -19.06 41.78
CA LYS A 189 3.04 -19.65 40.45
C LYS A 189 1.60 -20.07 40.21
N SER A 190 0.95 -20.67 41.21
CA SER A 190 -0.47 -21.03 41.17
C SER A 190 -1.39 -19.80 41.02
N ARG A 191 -1.13 -18.71 41.77
CA ARG A 191 -1.91 -17.46 41.66
C ARG A 191 -1.76 -16.81 40.28
N ARG A 192 -0.54 -16.77 39.72
CA ARG A 192 -0.30 -16.24 38.37
C ARG A 192 -1.07 -17.05 37.33
N TRP A 193 -1.04 -18.38 37.42
CA TRP A 193 -1.73 -19.25 36.47
C TRP A 193 -3.26 -19.05 36.51
N LYS A 194 -3.86 -18.96 37.70
CA LYS A 194 -5.30 -18.65 37.84
C LYS A 194 -5.69 -17.30 37.25
N ARG A 195 -4.87 -16.25 37.45
CA ARG A 195 -5.12 -14.93 36.84
C ARG A 195 -5.06 -14.99 35.32
N SER A 196 -4.06 -15.68 34.75
CA SER A 196 -3.95 -15.85 33.30
C SER A 196 -5.16 -16.56 32.69
N PHE A 197 -5.70 -17.60 33.34
CA PHE A 197 -6.92 -18.28 32.85
C PHE A 197 -8.14 -17.35 32.82
N ILE A 198 -8.34 -16.53 33.86
CA ILE A 198 -9.45 -15.57 33.91
C ILE A 198 -9.32 -14.53 32.78
N THR A 199 -8.12 -13.98 32.58
CA THR A 199 -7.87 -12.98 31.53
C THR A 199 -8.09 -13.56 30.13
N VAL A 200 -7.60 -14.77 29.87
CA VAL A 200 -7.81 -15.45 28.57
C VAL A 200 -9.30 -15.75 28.35
N GLY A 201 -10.02 -16.19 29.38
CA GLY A 201 -11.46 -16.42 29.30
C GLY A 201 -12.25 -15.15 28.97
N LEU A 202 -11.96 -14.03 29.63
CA LEU A 202 -12.59 -12.74 29.34
C LEU A 202 -12.29 -12.26 27.91
N PHE A 203 -11.05 -12.44 27.44
CA PHE A 203 -10.67 -12.07 26.08
C PHE A 203 -11.40 -12.92 25.03
N ALA A 204 -11.55 -14.22 25.26
CA ALA A 204 -12.31 -15.10 24.37
C ALA A 204 -13.80 -14.70 24.27
N VAL A 205 -14.44 -14.33 25.39
CA VAL A 205 -15.81 -13.82 25.40
C VAL A 205 -15.93 -12.51 24.61
N LEU A 206 -14.98 -11.58 24.81
CA LEU A 206 -14.98 -10.31 24.10
C LEU A 206 -14.80 -10.48 22.58
N LEU A 207 -13.93 -11.40 22.16
CA LEU A 207 -13.77 -11.78 20.75
C LEU A 207 -15.04 -12.41 20.17
N ALA A 208 -15.73 -13.26 20.92
CA ALA A 208 -16.99 -13.86 20.47
C ALA A 208 -18.08 -12.80 20.25
N VAL A 209 -18.19 -11.81 21.16
CA VAL A 209 -19.12 -10.68 21.01
C VAL A 209 -18.76 -9.81 19.80
N LEU A 210 -17.47 -9.53 19.60
CA LEU A 210 -17.00 -8.77 18.44
C LEU A 210 -17.30 -9.50 17.13
N ALA A 211 -17.04 -10.81 17.07
CA ALA A 211 -17.35 -11.64 15.90
C ALA A 211 -18.85 -11.66 15.59
N TRP A 212 -19.71 -11.77 16.62
CA TRP A 212 -21.16 -11.67 16.47
C TRP A 212 -21.57 -10.31 15.89
N ARG A 213 -21.03 -9.20 16.42
CA ARG A 213 -21.34 -7.85 15.93
C ARG A 213 -20.89 -7.64 14.48
N LEU A 214 -19.72 -8.14 14.12
CA LEU A 214 -19.24 -8.08 12.73
C LEU A 214 -20.14 -8.90 11.79
N TYR A 215 -20.62 -10.05 12.22
CA TYR A 215 -21.58 -10.85 11.46
C TYR A 215 -22.91 -10.11 11.25
N GLU A 216 -23.44 -9.45 12.28
CA GLU A 216 -24.67 -8.66 12.22
C GLU A 216 -24.55 -7.48 11.23
N VAL A 217 -23.47 -6.69 11.32
CA VAL A 217 -23.20 -5.57 10.42
C VAL A 217 -23.02 -6.06 8.97
N ASN A 218 -22.31 -7.17 8.76
CA ASN A 218 -22.12 -7.72 7.43
C ASN A 218 -23.44 -8.19 6.81
N ARG A 219 -24.35 -8.74 7.63
CA ARG A 219 -25.69 -9.13 7.19
C ARG A 219 -26.53 -7.91 6.80
N GLU A 220 -26.48 -6.83 7.59
CA GLU A 220 -27.16 -5.58 7.27
C GLU A 220 -26.62 -4.98 5.96
N LEU A 221 -25.30 -4.96 5.78
CA LEU A 221 -24.65 -4.48 4.55
C LEU A 221 -25.04 -5.31 3.32
N SER A 222 -25.18 -6.63 3.46
CA SER A 222 -25.65 -7.50 2.38
C SER A 222 -27.09 -7.19 2.00
N ASN A 223 -27.96 -6.90 2.96
CA ASN A 223 -29.35 -6.54 2.70
C ASN A 223 -29.45 -5.17 2.01
N THR A 224 -28.71 -4.16 2.49
CA THR A 224 -28.70 -2.83 1.87
C THR A 224 -28.16 -2.87 0.43
N ASN A 225 -27.15 -3.70 0.17
CA ASN A 225 -26.64 -3.90 -1.19
C ASN A 225 -27.67 -4.57 -2.11
N ALA A 226 -28.45 -5.52 -1.59
CA ALA A 226 -29.53 -6.14 -2.35
C ALA A 226 -30.63 -5.12 -2.69
N ASP A 227 -30.97 -4.23 -1.77
CA ASP A 227 -31.97 -3.18 -1.99
C ASP A 227 -31.48 -2.09 -2.95
N LEU A 228 -30.20 -1.69 -2.87
CA LEU A 228 -29.59 -0.78 -3.85
C LEU A 228 -29.61 -1.37 -5.26
N LYS A 229 -29.38 -2.66 -5.39
CA LYS A 229 -29.45 -3.35 -6.68
C LYS A 229 -30.87 -3.30 -7.26
N ARG A 230 -31.89 -3.57 -6.43
CA ARG A 230 -33.31 -3.48 -6.83
C ARG A 230 -33.68 -2.06 -7.26
N LEU A 231 -33.30 -1.05 -6.48
CA LEU A 231 -33.56 0.36 -6.82
C LEU A 231 -32.87 0.78 -8.13
N THR A 232 -31.66 0.27 -8.39
CA THR A 232 -30.94 0.54 -9.63
C THR A 232 -31.64 -0.12 -10.83
N GLU A 233 -32.13 -1.35 -10.66
CA GLU A 233 -32.92 -2.05 -11.68
C GLU A 233 -34.25 -1.34 -11.97
N ASP A 234 -34.97 -0.89 -10.93
CA ASP A 234 -36.22 -0.13 -11.07
C ASP A 234 -35.99 1.23 -11.75
N LEU A 235 -34.91 1.94 -11.40
CA LEU A 235 -34.51 3.18 -12.09
C LEU A 235 -34.19 2.93 -13.55
N LYS A 236 -33.51 1.83 -13.87
CA LYS A 236 -33.20 1.45 -15.26
C LYS A 236 -34.48 1.18 -16.04
N VAL A 237 -35.41 0.40 -15.51
CA VAL A 237 -36.71 0.12 -16.15
C VAL A 237 -37.50 1.41 -16.35
N THR A 238 -37.49 2.32 -15.38
CA THR A 238 -38.18 3.61 -15.48
C THR A 238 -37.55 4.49 -16.56
N ASN A 239 -36.22 4.54 -16.64
CA ASN A 239 -35.51 5.30 -17.65
C ASN A 239 -35.73 4.72 -19.06
N ASP A 240 -35.73 3.39 -19.20
CA ASP A 240 -36.02 2.71 -20.47
C ASP A 240 -37.46 3.00 -20.93
N ARG A 241 -38.43 3.02 -20.01
CA ARG A 241 -39.81 3.43 -20.30
C ARG A 241 -39.88 4.89 -20.77
N LEU A 242 -39.19 5.81 -20.10
CA LEU A 242 -39.12 7.21 -20.53
C LEU A 242 -38.45 7.36 -21.89
N ALA A 243 -37.39 6.59 -22.18
CA ALA A 243 -36.73 6.60 -23.47
C ALA A 243 -37.66 6.12 -24.59
N ILE A 244 -38.42 5.04 -24.38
CA ILE A 244 -39.42 4.55 -25.33
C ILE A 244 -40.52 5.60 -25.57
N LEU A 245 -41.00 6.27 -24.51
CA LEU A 245 -42.00 7.32 -24.63
C LEU A 245 -41.47 8.50 -25.45
N ARG A 246 -40.27 9.01 -25.14
CA ARG A 246 -39.62 10.09 -25.91
C ARG A 246 -39.38 9.70 -27.36
N TYR A 247 -39.00 8.44 -27.61
CA TYR A 247 -38.81 7.94 -28.97
C TYR A 247 -40.13 7.91 -29.75
N ARG A 248 -41.23 7.45 -29.13
CA ARG A 248 -42.57 7.44 -29.76
C ARG A 248 -43.07 8.84 -30.04
N GLU A 249 -42.93 9.75 -29.08
CA GLU A 249 -43.29 11.15 -29.24
C GLU A 249 -42.51 11.80 -30.39
N SER A 250 -41.18 11.59 -30.43
CA SER A 250 -40.34 12.10 -31.53
C SER A 250 -40.73 11.53 -32.90
N GLN A 251 -41.08 10.24 -32.98
CA GLN A 251 -41.56 9.64 -34.24
C GLN A 251 -42.90 10.23 -34.67
N GLN A 252 -43.83 10.40 -33.72
CA GLN A 252 -45.11 11.04 -34.00
C GLN A 252 -44.91 12.47 -34.53
N THR A 253 -44.04 13.27 -33.91
CA THR A 253 -43.71 14.62 -34.39
C THR A 253 -43.12 14.59 -35.80
N ARG A 254 -42.23 13.62 -36.10
CA ARG A 254 -41.65 13.47 -37.45
C ARG A 254 -42.70 13.10 -38.50
N ASP A 255 -43.61 12.20 -38.16
CA ASP A 255 -44.69 11.77 -39.07
C ASP A 255 -45.72 12.89 -39.31
N GLU A 256 -46.02 13.70 -38.29
CA GLU A 256 -46.85 14.90 -38.42
C GLU A 256 -46.16 15.98 -39.26
N ALA A 257 -44.85 16.20 -39.05
CA ALA A 257 -44.05 17.11 -39.89
C ALA A 257 -44.00 16.65 -41.35
N ARG A 258 -43.81 15.35 -41.61
CA ARG A 258 -43.81 14.80 -42.96
C ARG A 258 -45.16 14.99 -43.65
N ARG A 259 -46.26 14.70 -42.95
CA ARG A 259 -47.63 14.96 -43.44
C ARG A 259 -47.88 16.44 -43.74
N ALA A 260 -47.35 17.34 -42.92
CA ALA A 260 -47.43 18.78 -43.18
C ALA A 260 -46.68 19.18 -44.46
N VAL A 261 -45.48 18.65 -44.68
CA VAL A 261 -44.72 18.89 -45.92
C VAL A 261 -45.42 18.31 -47.16
N GLU A 262 -45.95 17.09 -47.06
CA GLU A 262 -46.70 16.45 -48.16
C GLU A 262 -47.99 17.21 -48.50
N ALA A 263 -48.69 17.77 -47.50
CA ALA A 263 -49.86 18.61 -47.73
C ALA A 263 -49.51 19.95 -48.41
N LEU A 264 -48.36 20.54 -48.05
CA LEU A 264 -47.84 21.74 -48.72
C LEU A 264 -47.52 21.48 -50.20
N ASN A 265 -46.95 20.30 -50.50
CA ASN A 265 -46.56 19.94 -51.86
C ASN A 265 -47.73 19.50 -52.75
N SER A 266 -48.77 18.88 -52.18
CA SER A 266 -49.91 18.37 -52.95
C SER A 266 -50.91 19.44 -53.39
N GLY A 267 -50.86 20.65 -52.82
CA GLY A 267 -51.66 21.79 -53.27
C GLY A 267 -53.17 21.65 -53.07
N GLY A 268 -53.62 20.87 -52.08
CA GLY A 268 -55.05 20.72 -51.74
C GLY A 268 -55.70 22.02 -51.25
N ASP A 269 -57.00 21.99 -50.92
CA ASP A 269 -57.81 23.17 -50.59
C ASP A 269 -57.34 23.97 -49.34
N ASP A 270 -56.65 23.31 -48.40
CA ASP A 270 -56.00 23.96 -47.25
C ASP A 270 -54.67 23.26 -46.89
N PRO A 271 -53.59 23.57 -47.63
CA PRO A 271 -52.30 22.90 -47.48
C PRO A 271 -51.58 23.26 -46.16
N LEU A 272 -52.02 24.32 -45.46
CA LEU A 272 -51.44 24.76 -44.19
C LEU A 272 -52.04 24.08 -42.97
N LYS A 273 -53.19 23.43 -43.12
CA LYS A 273 -53.91 22.83 -41.99
C LYS A 273 -53.06 21.86 -41.16
N PRO A 274 -52.31 20.91 -41.73
CA PRO A 274 -51.51 19.98 -40.92
C PRO A 274 -50.31 20.66 -40.27
N LEU A 275 -49.72 21.66 -40.92
CA LEU A 275 -48.63 22.46 -40.35
C LEU A 275 -49.10 23.26 -39.13
N LYS A 276 -50.27 23.91 -39.22
CA LYS A 276 -50.88 24.63 -38.09
C LYS A 276 -51.18 23.68 -36.92
N GLY A 277 -51.66 22.48 -37.21
CA GLY A 277 -51.89 21.43 -36.21
C GLY A 277 -50.61 21.00 -35.50
N LEU A 278 -49.51 20.77 -36.24
CA LEU A 278 -48.21 20.44 -35.67
C LEU A 278 -47.66 21.57 -34.77
N LEU A 279 -47.69 22.80 -35.25
CA LEU A 279 -47.20 23.96 -34.48
C LEU A 279 -48.03 24.21 -33.22
N GLN A 280 -49.33 23.93 -33.27
CA GLN A 280 -50.20 23.98 -32.09
C GLN A 280 -49.93 22.83 -31.12
N HIS A 281 -49.64 21.63 -31.62
CA HIS A 281 -49.29 20.46 -30.80
C HIS A 281 -47.96 20.64 -30.07
N LEU A 282 -46.97 21.26 -30.71
CA LEU A 282 -45.67 21.59 -30.10
C LEU A 282 -45.76 22.70 -29.04
N GLY A 283 -46.90 23.38 -28.90
CA GLY A 283 -47.14 24.35 -27.83
C GLY A 283 -46.49 25.73 -28.02
N ASP A 284 -45.72 25.92 -29.09
CA ASP A 284 -44.91 27.13 -29.30
C ASP A 284 -45.63 28.25 -30.08
N ALA A 285 -46.77 27.98 -30.72
CA ALA A 285 -47.43 28.96 -31.58
C ALA A 285 -48.73 29.50 -30.98
N GLN A 286 -48.85 30.82 -30.87
CA GLN A 286 -50.11 31.45 -30.46
C GLN A 286 -51.16 31.37 -31.59
N PRO A 287 -52.47 31.29 -31.28
CA PRO A 287 -53.53 31.25 -32.31
C PRO A 287 -53.48 32.41 -33.32
N GLN A 288 -52.97 33.56 -32.88
CA GLN A 288 -52.76 34.76 -33.70
C GLN A 288 -51.60 34.60 -34.70
N GLU A 289 -50.56 33.84 -34.35
CA GLU A 289 -49.43 33.53 -35.25
C GLU A 289 -49.84 32.47 -36.27
N LEU A 290 -50.60 31.46 -35.83
CA LEU A 290 -51.15 30.42 -36.70
C LEU A 290 -52.13 30.98 -37.75
N SER A 291 -52.89 32.02 -37.42
CA SER A 291 -53.80 32.67 -38.36
C SER A 291 -53.08 33.58 -39.38
N ARG A 292 -51.86 34.03 -39.07
CA ARG A 292 -51.01 34.82 -39.99
C ARG A 292 -50.27 33.99 -41.02
N LEU A 293 -50.09 32.68 -40.77
CA LEU A 293 -49.52 31.75 -41.75
C LEU A 293 -50.40 31.70 -43.01
N ARG A 294 -49.85 32.20 -44.12
CA ARG A 294 -50.44 32.19 -45.46
C ARG A 294 -49.38 31.74 -46.46
N LEU A 295 -49.76 30.90 -47.44
CA LEU A 295 -48.90 30.62 -48.58
C LEU A 295 -48.92 31.82 -49.50
N ALA A 296 -47.79 32.50 -49.59
CA ALA A 296 -47.57 33.44 -50.67
C ALA A 296 -47.23 32.63 -51.94
N PRO A 297 -47.86 32.91 -53.09
CA PRO A 297 -47.39 32.35 -54.36
C PRO A 297 -45.94 32.77 -54.55
N ALA A 298 -45.08 31.82 -54.94
CA ALA A 298 -43.65 32.03 -55.10
C ALA A 298 -43.40 33.15 -56.13
N ARG A 299 -43.25 34.40 -55.66
CA ARG A 299 -42.73 35.51 -56.45
C ARG A 299 -41.21 35.46 -56.37
N GLY A 300 -40.62 34.44 -56.99
CA GLY A 300 -39.18 34.41 -57.22
C GLY A 300 -38.83 35.38 -58.36
N PRO A 301 -37.67 36.06 -58.31
CA PRO A 301 -37.13 36.71 -59.50
C PRO A 301 -36.96 35.66 -60.60
N THR A 302 -37.47 35.94 -61.81
CA THR A 302 -37.50 35.03 -62.97
C THR A 302 -36.11 34.73 -63.59
N GLY A 303 -35.05 34.64 -62.79
CA GLY A 303 -33.67 34.52 -63.30
C GLY A 303 -32.70 33.69 -62.45
N VAL A 304 -33.13 33.02 -61.39
CA VAL A 304 -32.22 32.17 -60.59
C VAL A 304 -32.50 30.71 -60.92
N THR A 305 -31.64 30.12 -61.75
CA THR A 305 -31.63 28.69 -62.05
C THR A 305 -31.47 27.88 -60.76
N SER A 306 -32.38 26.94 -60.58
CA SER A 306 -32.59 26.12 -59.39
C SER A 306 -31.54 25.01 -59.26
N SER A 307 -30.34 25.33 -58.77
CA SER A 307 -29.33 24.29 -58.47
C SER A 307 -28.62 24.39 -57.11
N GLU A 308 -28.84 25.39 -56.25
CA GLU A 308 -27.98 25.53 -55.04
C GLU A 308 -28.64 25.83 -53.69
N ASN A 309 -29.98 25.89 -53.57
CA ASN A 309 -30.61 26.05 -52.25
C ASN A 309 -30.98 24.71 -51.62
N THR A 310 -29.95 23.90 -51.35
CA THR A 310 -30.05 22.88 -50.29
C THR A 310 -30.01 23.65 -48.97
N VAL A 311 -31.14 23.70 -48.25
CA VAL A 311 -31.16 24.19 -46.86
C VAL A 311 -30.30 23.23 -46.05
N ALA A 312 -29.01 23.51 -45.96
CA ALA A 312 -28.11 22.85 -45.04
C ALA A 312 -28.74 23.00 -43.66
N ALA A 313 -29.01 21.87 -43.00
CA ALA A 313 -29.35 21.88 -41.60
C ALA A 313 -28.34 22.79 -40.90
N ILE A 314 -28.82 23.84 -40.25
CA ILE A 314 -27.99 24.64 -39.34
C ILE A 314 -27.68 23.70 -38.18
N ALA A 315 -26.71 22.82 -38.38
CA ALA A 315 -25.93 22.27 -37.30
C ALA A 315 -25.37 23.51 -36.63
N VAL A 316 -25.93 23.89 -35.48
CA VAL A 316 -25.25 24.82 -34.57
C VAL A 316 -23.87 24.20 -34.44
N PRO A 317 -22.81 24.85 -34.97
CA PRO A 317 -21.48 24.31 -34.85
C PRO A 317 -21.22 24.33 -33.35
N GLN A 318 -21.33 23.18 -32.70
CA GLN A 318 -20.55 22.95 -31.51
C GLN A 318 -19.11 22.75 -32.00
N ASP A 319 -18.55 23.83 -32.56
CA ASP A 319 -17.13 24.08 -32.55
C ASP A 319 -16.78 24.30 -31.08
N VAL A 320 -16.83 23.21 -30.31
CA VAL A 320 -15.98 23.07 -29.15
C VAL A 320 -14.59 23.05 -29.77
N VAL A 321 -14.03 24.24 -29.96
CA VAL A 321 -12.64 24.42 -30.36
C VAL A 321 -11.83 23.70 -29.31
N ARG A 322 -11.48 22.45 -29.61
CA ARG A 322 -10.65 21.65 -28.72
C ARG A 322 -9.26 22.25 -28.83
N PRO A 323 -8.69 22.74 -27.71
CA PRO A 323 -7.33 23.23 -27.77
C PRO A 323 -6.43 22.11 -28.27
N ALA A 324 -5.50 22.47 -29.13
CA ALA A 324 -4.49 21.53 -29.61
C ALA A 324 -3.78 20.92 -28.39
N PRO A 325 -3.45 19.61 -28.43
CA PRO A 325 -2.73 18.99 -27.34
C PRO A 325 -1.45 19.74 -27.04
N THR A 326 -1.12 19.90 -25.75
CA THR A 326 0.13 20.55 -25.35
C THR A 326 1.32 19.75 -25.88
N GLU A 327 2.09 20.34 -26.80
CA GLU A 327 3.21 19.68 -27.45
C GLU A 327 4.30 19.29 -26.43
N GLY A 328 4.95 18.15 -26.63
CA GLY A 328 6.13 17.73 -25.87
C GLY A 328 5.88 16.91 -24.60
N SER A 329 4.63 16.70 -24.18
CA SER A 329 4.31 15.79 -23.07
C SER A 329 3.39 14.65 -23.53
N THR A 330 3.83 13.41 -23.31
CA THR A 330 3.07 12.21 -23.67
C THR A 330 2.93 11.26 -22.48
N CYS A 331 2.00 10.33 -22.59
CA CYS A 331 1.90 9.18 -21.73
C CYS A 331 1.60 7.93 -22.54
N GLN A 332 2.03 6.80 -22.00
CA GLN A 332 1.80 5.49 -22.59
C GLN A 332 0.67 4.78 -21.87
N GLY A 333 -0.11 4.02 -22.63
CA GLY A 333 -1.15 3.16 -22.08
C GLY A 333 -1.65 2.18 -23.12
N VAL A 334 -2.71 1.45 -22.78
CA VAL A 334 -3.37 0.51 -23.69
C VAL A 334 -4.76 1.02 -24.03
N LEU A 335 -5.07 1.02 -25.31
CA LEU A 335 -6.34 1.47 -25.88
C LEU A 335 -7.10 0.29 -26.47
N TRP A 336 -8.41 0.29 -26.29
CA TRP A 336 -9.31 -0.64 -26.99
C TRP A 336 -9.64 -0.09 -28.38
N LEU A 337 -9.27 -0.85 -29.41
CA LEU A 337 -9.47 -0.47 -30.81
C LEU A 337 -10.82 -0.93 -31.37
N GLY A 338 -11.56 -1.74 -30.60
CA GLY A 338 -12.81 -2.36 -31.02
C GLY A 338 -12.66 -3.82 -31.44
N SER A 339 -13.58 -4.28 -32.28
CA SER A 339 -13.49 -5.55 -33.02
C SER A 339 -13.31 -5.27 -34.51
N GLU A 340 -13.10 -6.31 -35.32
CA GLU A 340 -13.02 -6.12 -36.77
C GLU A 340 -14.30 -5.53 -37.38
N THR A 341 -15.46 -5.82 -36.79
CA THR A 341 -16.77 -5.31 -37.25
C THR A 341 -17.18 -4.00 -36.58
N GLU A 342 -16.71 -3.71 -35.36
CA GLU A 342 -17.05 -2.52 -34.60
C GLU A 342 -15.78 -1.81 -34.12
N ARG A 343 -15.31 -0.84 -34.91
CA ARG A 343 -14.03 -0.16 -34.67
C ARG A 343 -14.23 1.17 -33.96
N THR A 344 -13.33 1.50 -33.02
CA THR A 344 -13.28 2.81 -32.37
C THR A 344 -12.39 3.81 -33.09
N ILE A 345 -11.62 3.36 -34.08
CA ILE A 345 -10.72 4.19 -34.90
C ILE A 345 -11.24 4.39 -36.34
N THR A 346 -10.70 5.39 -37.03
CA THR A 346 -11.04 5.74 -38.43
C THR A 346 -10.20 5.01 -39.48
N ASN A 347 -9.06 4.43 -39.10
CA ASN A 347 -8.16 3.72 -40.01
C ASN A 347 -8.86 2.56 -40.75
N SER A 348 -8.57 2.40 -42.04
CA SER A 348 -9.04 1.31 -42.90
C SER A 348 -8.15 0.06 -42.81
N GLY A 349 -8.69 -1.11 -43.18
CA GLY A 349 -7.95 -2.39 -43.22
C GLY A 349 -7.93 -3.13 -41.88
N PRO A 350 -7.65 -4.45 -41.82
CA PRO A 350 -7.76 -5.26 -40.60
C PRO A 350 -7.02 -4.67 -39.39
N LEU A 351 -7.61 -4.75 -38.19
CA LEU A 351 -6.97 -4.24 -36.96
C LEU A 351 -5.67 -5.00 -36.67
N ALA A 352 -5.63 -6.29 -36.99
CA ALA A 352 -4.44 -7.13 -36.84
C ALA A 352 -3.23 -6.70 -37.70
N ASP A 353 -3.45 -5.88 -38.74
CA ASP A 353 -2.43 -5.45 -39.69
C ASP A 353 -1.75 -4.13 -39.29
N LEU A 354 -2.27 -3.43 -38.28
CA LEU A 354 -1.67 -2.21 -37.75
C LEU A 354 -0.30 -2.50 -37.11
N LYS A 355 0.63 -1.57 -37.28
CA LYS A 355 2.03 -1.71 -36.86
C LYS A 355 2.41 -0.66 -35.81
N PRO A 356 3.38 -0.96 -34.95
CA PRO A 356 4.02 0.07 -34.14
C PRO A 356 4.50 1.23 -35.01
N GLY A 357 4.24 2.47 -34.57
CA GLY A 357 4.52 3.70 -35.29
C GLY A 357 3.34 4.24 -36.11
N ASP A 358 2.32 3.44 -36.39
CA ASP A 358 1.15 3.92 -37.13
C ASP A 358 0.40 4.98 -36.31
N LYS A 359 -0.03 6.05 -37.00
CA LYS A 359 -0.94 7.04 -36.43
C LYS A 359 -2.37 6.56 -36.55
N ILE A 360 -3.06 6.47 -35.42
CA ILE A 360 -4.49 6.14 -35.37
C ILE A 360 -5.29 7.36 -34.93
N THR A 361 -6.52 7.48 -35.41
CA THR A 361 -7.45 8.53 -34.97
C THR A 361 -8.74 7.89 -34.48
N LEU A 362 -9.19 8.26 -33.28
CA LEU A 362 -10.47 7.80 -32.75
C LEU A 362 -11.63 8.41 -33.56
N ARG A 363 -12.72 7.67 -33.74
CA ARG A 363 -13.96 8.21 -34.31
C ARG A 363 -14.52 9.33 -33.43
N ASP A 364 -15.16 10.32 -34.01
CA ASP A 364 -15.61 11.53 -33.29
C ASP A 364 -16.57 11.24 -32.13
N ASN A 365 -17.37 10.17 -32.24
CA ASN A 365 -18.31 9.72 -31.23
C ASN A 365 -17.73 8.70 -30.23
N ALA A 366 -16.45 8.33 -30.35
CA ALA A 366 -15.82 7.36 -29.47
C ALA A 366 -15.16 8.05 -28.27
N PHE A 367 -15.39 7.54 -27.05
CA PHE A 367 -14.61 7.90 -25.87
C PHE A 367 -14.02 6.62 -25.30
N VAL A 368 -12.70 6.47 -25.40
CA VAL A 368 -12.04 5.21 -25.08
C VAL A 368 -11.16 5.38 -23.85
N ARG A 369 -11.37 4.51 -22.87
CA ARG A 369 -10.55 4.48 -21.65
C ARG A 369 -9.14 4.03 -21.99
N LEU A 370 -8.15 4.85 -21.63
CA LEU A 370 -6.73 4.48 -21.67
C LEU A 370 -6.38 3.72 -20.40
N ARG A 371 -5.78 2.55 -20.53
CA ARG A 371 -5.51 1.64 -19.41
C ARG A 371 -4.02 1.45 -19.17
N LYS A 372 -3.67 1.04 -17.96
CA LYS A 372 -2.26 0.85 -17.55
C LYS A 372 -1.55 -0.28 -18.31
N SER A 373 -2.28 -1.33 -18.70
CA SER A 373 -1.73 -2.51 -19.36
C SER A 373 -2.80 -3.24 -20.18
N MET A 374 -2.37 -4.26 -20.93
CA MET A 374 -3.25 -5.17 -21.65
C MET A 374 -4.23 -5.88 -20.68
N PRO A 375 -5.41 -6.30 -21.16
CA PRO A 375 -6.27 -7.19 -20.41
C PRO A 375 -5.52 -8.47 -19.99
N LEU A 376 -5.69 -8.89 -18.74
CA LEU A 376 -5.13 -10.16 -18.27
C LEU A 376 -5.97 -11.35 -18.79
N SER A 377 -5.47 -12.57 -18.58
CA SER A 377 -6.23 -13.80 -18.83
C SER A 377 -7.63 -13.74 -18.20
N GLY A 378 -8.64 -14.18 -18.93
CA GLY A 378 -10.05 -14.05 -18.53
C GLY A 378 -10.64 -12.65 -18.77
N TYR A 379 -9.99 -11.81 -19.60
CA TYR A 379 -10.47 -10.47 -19.96
C TYR A 379 -10.56 -9.52 -18.75
N VAL A 380 -9.68 -9.70 -17.77
CA VAL A 380 -9.65 -8.82 -16.59
C VAL A 380 -8.97 -7.50 -16.98
N MET A 381 -9.75 -6.42 -17.03
CA MET A 381 -9.29 -5.13 -17.51
C MET A 381 -8.38 -4.43 -16.50
N ALA A 382 -7.23 -3.93 -16.96
CA ALA A 382 -6.31 -3.15 -16.14
C ALA A 382 -6.93 -1.81 -15.68
N PRO A 383 -6.41 -1.20 -14.59
CA PRO A 383 -6.86 0.10 -14.12
C PRO A 383 -6.83 1.17 -15.23
N GLN A 384 -7.85 2.03 -15.23
CA GLN A 384 -7.89 3.20 -16.11
C GLN A 384 -6.89 4.24 -15.64
N ILE A 385 -6.07 4.72 -16.56
CA ILE A 385 -5.12 5.83 -16.35
C ILE A 385 -5.55 7.10 -17.11
N GLY A 386 -6.39 6.97 -18.13
CA GLY A 386 -6.77 8.04 -19.04
C GLY A 386 -8.15 7.88 -19.67
N LEU A 387 -8.61 8.94 -20.31
CA LEU A 387 -9.74 8.92 -21.24
C LEU A 387 -9.33 9.64 -22.51
N VAL A 388 -9.35 8.94 -23.64
CA VAL A 388 -9.04 9.52 -24.94
C VAL A 388 -10.35 9.91 -25.63
N PRO A 389 -10.52 11.19 -26.00
CA PRO A 389 -11.74 11.67 -26.64
C PRO A 389 -11.75 11.34 -28.15
N GLY A 390 -12.95 11.33 -28.74
CA GLY A 390 -13.12 11.06 -30.17
C GLY A 390 -12.45 12.10 -31.05
N GLY A 391 -11.91 11.72 -32.20
CA GLY A 391 -11.11 12.62 -33.06
C GLY A 391 -9.67 12.82 -32.59
N ALA A 392 -9.27 12.30 -31.42
CA ALA A 392 -7.88 12.35 -30.98
C ALA A 392 -6.99 11.45 -31.86
N SER A 393 -5.83 11.99 -32.25
CA SER A 393 -4.77 11.22 -32.90
C SER A 393 -3.76 10.69 -31.88
N LEU A 394 -3.38 9.42 -32.03
CA LEU A 394 -2.44 8.69 -31.18
C LEU A 394 -1.41 7.97 -32.05
N VAL A 395 -0.31 7.53 -31.44
CA VAL A 395 0.70 6.69 -32.11
C VAL A 395 0.67 5.30 -31.47
N LEU A 396 0.64 4.24 -32.26
CA LEU A 396 0.76 2.88 -31.75
C LEU A 396 2.20 2.59 -31.29
N ASP A 397 2.36 2.11 -30.06
CA ASP A 397 3.65 1.66 -29.54
C ASP A 397 3.86 0.16 -29.74
N GLY A 398 2.76 -0.60 -29.90
CA GLY A 398 2.76 -2.05 -30.03
C GLY A 398 1.77 -2.53 -31.09
N LYS A 399 1.98 -3.75 -31.58
CA LYS A 399 1.04 -4.42 -32.48
C LYS A 399 -0.28 -4.69 -31.71
N PRO A 400 -1.45 -4.55 -32.34
CA PRO A 400 -2.70 -4.92 -31.69
C PRO A 400 -2.76 -6.41 -31.32
N GLU A 401 -3.23 -6.68 -30.12
CA GLU A 401 -3.43 -8.01 -29.54
C GLU A 401 -4.93 -8.32 -29.47
N ALA A 402 -5.31 -9.49 -29.97
CA ALA A 402 -6.67 -10.00 -29.91
C ALA A 402 -6.95 -10.67 -28.57
N HIS A 403 -8.00 -10.23 -27.88
CA HIS A 403 -8.48 -10.81 -26.63
C HIS A 403 -9.93 -11.28 -26.78
N LYS A 404 -10.22 -12.50 -26.33
CA LYS A 404 -11.59 -13.02 -26.25
C LYS A 404 -12.24 -12.59 -24.95
N SER A 405 -13.27 -11.75 -25.03
CA SER A 405 -14.15 -11.44 -23.90
C SER A 405 -15.09 -12.60 -23.62
N SER A 406 -15.30 -12.96 -22.35
CA SER A 406 -16.29 -13.96 -21.95
C SER A 406 -17.68 -13.51 -22.41
N GLY A 407 -18.21 -14.13 -23.47
CA GLY A 407 -19.53 -13.82 -24.03
C GLY A 407 -19.52 -12.98 -25.32
N SER A 408 -18.37 -12.52 -25.81
CA SER A 408 -18.29 -11.97 -27.17
C SER A 408 -18.00 -13.07 -28.17
N ALA A 409 -18.75 -13.12 -29.27
CA ALA A 409 -18.44 -13.99 -30.42
C ALA A 409 -17.23 -13.49 -31.23
N THR A 410 -16.81 -12.24 -31.02
CA THR A 410 -15.74 -11.58 -31.78
C THR A 410 -14.56 -11.21 -30.89
N ASP A 411 -13.36 -11.35 -31.46
CA ASP A 411 -12.11 -10.91 -30.84
C ASP A 411 -12.10 -9.39 -30.66
N GLN A 412 -11.61 -8.94 -29.51
CA GLN A 412 -11.47 -7.54 -29.14
C GLN A 412 -10.01 -7.16 -29.22
N TYR A 413 -9.69 -6.11 -29.97
CA TYR A 413 -8.31 -5.70 -30.21
C TYR A 413 -7.88 -4.59 -29.25
N PHE A 414 -6.73 -4.78 -28.64
CA PHE A 414 -6.08 -3.81 -27.76
C PHE A 414 -4.68 -3.50 -28.27
N ALA A 415 -4.23 -2.27 -28.13
CA ALA A 415 -2.87 -1.90 -28.50
C ALA A 415 -2.28 -0.92 -27.50
N SER A 416 -0.97 -1.05 -27.26
CA SER A 416 -0.20 -0.01 -26.57
C SER A 416 -0.12 1.23 -27.45
N VAL A 417 -0.35 2.40 -26.87
CA VAL A 417 -0.37 3.69 -27.56
C VAL A 417 0.36 4.76 -26.76
N THR A 418 1.01 5.67 -27.48
CA THR A 418 1.46 6.95 -26.96
C THR A 418 0.38 7.99 -27.23
N ALA A 419 -0.07 8.63 -26.15
CA ALA A 419 -1.12 9.64 -26.14
C ALA A 419 -0.58 10.97 -25.60
N PRO A 420 -1.15 12.13 -25.99
CA PRO A 420 -0.90 13.39 -25.29
C PRO A 420 -1.18 13.29 -23.79
N ARG A 421 -0.30 13.87 -22.97
CA ARG A 421 -0.35 13.77 -21.50
C ARG A 421 -1.66 14.28 -20.90
N GLN A 422 -2.33 15.22 -21.56
CA GLN A 422 -3.64 15.72 -21.13
C GLN A 422 -4.68 14.60 -20.95
N TYR A 423 -4.66 13.55 -21.80
CA TYR A 423 -5.64 12.46 -21.76
C TYR A 423 -5.46 11.49 -20.59
N CYS A 424 -4.29 11.49 -19.95
CA CYS A 424 -4.00 10.70 -18.74
C CYS A 424 -3.85 11.59 -17.50
N THR A 425 -4.14 12.88 -17.62
CA THR A 425 -4.12 13.80 -16.49
C THR A 425 -5.48 13.79 -15.79
N ARG A 426 -5.45 13.68 -14.46
CA ARG A 426 -6.59 13.72 -13.56
C ARG A 426 -6.53 14.99 -12.73
N VAL A 427 -7.60 15.78 -12.79
CA VAL A 427 -7.73 17.06 -12.09
C VAL A 427 -8.75 16.88 -10.96
N PHE A 428 -8.27 16.92 -9.72
CA PHE A 428 -9.11 16.87 -8.52
C PHE A 428 -9.52 18.28 -8.13
N VAL A 429 -10.83 18.56 -8.12
CA VAL A 429 -11.36 19.89 -7.79
C VAL A 429 -11.78 19.94 -6.33
N GLN A 430 -11.11 20.78 -5.55
CA GLN A 430 -11.41 21.15 -4.18
C GLN A 430 -11.97 22.57 -4.18
N TYR A 431 -13.20 22.76 -3.69
CA TYR A 431 -13.86 24.06 -3.83
C TYR A 431 -14.58 24.53 -2.57
N ALA A 432 -14.75 25.84 -2.46
CA ALA A 432 -15.70 26.48 -1.54
C ALA A 432 -16.75 27.24 -2.35
N GLY A 433 -17.99 27.30 -1.86
CA GLY A 433 -19.08 28.07 -2.49
C GLY A 433 -20.13 27.27 -3.23
N SER A 434 -20.76 27.90 -4.23
CA SER A 434 -21.98 27.40 -4.87
C SER A 434 -21.75 26.16 -5.73
N ALA A 435 -22.55 25.12 -5.52
CA ALA A 435 -22.53 23.90 -6.34
C ALA A 435 -22.86 24.18 -7.82
N ASN A 436 -23.66 25.21 -8.14
CA ASN A 436 -24.01 25.50 -9.53
C ASN A 436 -22.81 25.95 -10.37
N GLN A 437 -21.80 26.57 -9.75
CA GLN A 437 -20.59 26.99 -10.45
C GLN A 437 -19.60 25.83 -10.63
N VAL A 438 -19.61 24.84 -9.74
CA VAL A 438 -18.69 23.70 -9.86
C VAL A 438 -19.00 22.84 -11.09
N ASP A 439 -20.28 22.72 -11.47
CA ASP A 439 -20.67 22.05 -12.72
C ASP A 439 -20.06 22.72 -13.97
N ALA A 440 -19.94 24.05 -13.96
CA ALA A 440 -19.33 24.79 -15.05
C ALA A 440 -17.79 24.61 -15.08
N VAL A 441 -17.15 24.53 -13.91
CA VAL A 441 -15.72 24.17 -13.78
C VAL A 441 -15.48 22.77 -14.33
N GLU A 442 -16.28 21.79 -13.93
CA GLU A 442 -16.17 20.41 -14.40
C GLU A 442 -16.34 20.32 -15.92
N LYS A 443 -17.39 20.93 -16.48
CA LYS A 443 -17.61 20.99 -17.94
C LYS A 443 -16.44 21.61 -18.68
N ARG A 444 -15.85 22.68 -18.13
CA ARG A 444 -14.69 23.35 -18.71
C ARG A 444 -13.48 22.42 -18.76
N LEU A 445 -13.18 21.71 -17.68
CA LEU A 445 -12.07 20.75 -17.61
C LEU A 445 -12.30 19.53 -18.51
N LEU A 446 -13.54 19.02 -18.58
CA LEU A 446 -13.90 17.92 -19.47
C LEU A 446 -13.76 18.31 -20.96
N ALA A 447 -14.06 19.57 -21.32
CA ALA A 447 -13.86 20.07 -22.68
C ALA A 447 -12.37 20.11 -23.09
N LEU A 448 -11.45 20.17 -22.11
CA LEU A 448 -10.01 20.04 -22.31
C LEU A 448 -9.52 18.59 -22.29
N SER A 449 -10.46 17.63 -22.20
CA SER A 449 -10.18 16.19 -22.15
C SER A 449 -9.42 15.72 -20.90
N PHE A 450 -9.51 16.48 -19.80
CA PHE A 450 -9.04 16.02 -18.50
C PHE A 450 -10.02 15.02 -17.87
N GLN A 451 -9.50 14.11 -17.06
CA GLN A 451 -10.36 13.33 -16.16
C GLN A 451 -10.66 14.15 -14.91
N VAL A 452 -11.93 14.33 -14.60
CA VAL A 452 -12.38 15.09 -13.43
C VAL A 452 -13.21 14.16 -12.55
N PRO A 453 -12.66 13.65 -11.44
CA PRO A 453 -13.45 12.96 -10.43
C PRO A 453 -14.48 13.91 -9.80
N PRO A 454 -15.51 13.39 -9.08
CA PRO A 454 -16.49 14.23 -8.40
C PRO A 454 -15.82 15.34 -7.56
N PRO A 455 -16.13 16.62 -7.82
CA PRO A 455 -15.59 17.73 -7.05
C PRO A 455 -15.92 17.62 -5.56
N GLN A 456 -14.99 18.05 -4.70
CA GLN A 456 -15.13 17.98 -3.25
C GLN A 456 -15.26 19.39 -2.66
N GLN A 457 -16.33 19.64 -1.92
CA GLN A 457 -16.50 20.89 -1.21
C GLN A 457 -15.70 20.85 0.09
N VAL A 458 -14.72 21.73 0.26
CA VAL A 458 -13.86 21.80 1.45
C VAL A 458 -13.72 23.24 1.92
N ALA A 459 -13.91 23.47 3.23
CA ALA A 459 -13.84 24.81 3.80
C ALA A 459 -12.46 25.47 3.62
N SER A 460 -11.40 24.67 3.55
CA SER A 460 -10.02 25.13 3.32
C SER A 460 -9.74 25.62 1.91
N ALA A 461 -10.66 25.43 0.95
CA ALA A 461 -10.57 26.05 -0.38
C ALA A 461 -11.10 27.50 -0.38
N ALA A 462 -11.71 27.98 0.70
CA ALA A 462 -12.13 29.37 0.81
C ALA A 462 -10.91 30.31 0.69
N LYS A 463 -11.08 31.40 -0.08
CA LYS A 463 -10.04 32.39 -0.43
C LYS A 463 -8.82 31.81 -1.14
N THR A 464 -8.97 30.66 -1.79
CA THR A 464 -7.91 30.06 -2.64
C THR A 464 -8.28 30.18 -4.11
N ALA A 465 -7.25 30.27 -4.96
CA ALA A 465 -7.39 30.25 -6.42
C ALA A 465 -6.08 29.70 -7.02
N GLU A 466 -5.77 28.45 -6.70
CA GLU A 466 -4.49 27.82 -7.06
C GLU A 466 -4.66 26.45 -7.73
N VAL A 467 -3.71 26.10 -8.59
CA VAL A 467 -3.55 24.77 -9.19
C VAL A 467 -2.26 24.17 -8.65
N ARG A 468 -2.37 23.11 -7.86
CA ARG A 468 -1.23 22.43 -7.26
C ARG A 468 -0.73 21.32 -8.17
N VAL A 469 0.59 21.32 -8.41
CA VAL A 469 1.27 20.35 -9.27
C VAL A 469 2.40 19.66 -8.50
N PHE A 470 2.43 18.34 -8.54
CA PHE A 470 3.35 17.52 -7.73
C PHE A 470 4.56 16.99 -8.52
N TRP A 471 4.49 17.04 -9.85
CA TRP A 471 5.52 16.53 -10.75
C TRP A 471 5.86 17.55 -11.82
N GLN A 472 7.16 17.71 -12.10
CA GLN A 472 7.67 18.67 -13.10
C GLN A 472 7.04 18.42 -14.48
N GLU A 473 6.87 17.17 -14.86
CA GLU A 473 6.28 16.74 -16.14
C GLU A 473 4.80 17.12 -16.30
N ASP A 474 4.09 17.39 -15.21
CA ASP A 474 2.67 17.79 -15.24
C ASP A 474 2.48 19.31 -15.28
N LEU A 475 3.57 20.09 -15.19
CA LEU A 475 3.54 21.56 -15.15
C LEU A 475 2.86 22.20 -16.38
N PRO A 476 3.04 21.72 -17.63
CA PRO A 476 2.33 22.27 -18.78
C PRO A 476 0.80 22.12 -18.66
N MET A 477 0.34 20.96 -18.17
CA MET A 477 -1.09 20.69 -17.95
C MET A 477 -1.64 21.55 -16.80
N ALA A 478 -0.85 21.75 -15.74
CA ALA A 478 -1.25 22.63 -14.63
C ALA A 478 -1.45 24.08 -15.09
N LYS A 479 -0.57 24.59 -15.97
CA LYS A 479 -0.71 25.92 -16.59
C LYS A 479 -1.96 26.00 -17.46
N LEU A 480 -2.21 24.99 -18.31
CA LEU A 480 -3.42 24.93 -19.12
C LEU A 480 -4.69 24.94 -18.25
N VAL A 481 -4.72 24.16 -17.17
CA VAL A 481 -5.83 24.16 -16.19
C VAL A 481 -6.00 25.55 -15.59
N ALA A 482 -4.91 26.16 -15.10
CA ALA A 482 -4.93 27.47 -14.46
C ALA A 482 -5.47 28.57 -15.36
N ASP A 483 -5.02 28.61 -16.62
CA ASP A 483 -5.48 29.58 -17.62
C ASP A 483 -6.96 29.33 -17.97
N SER A 484 -7.34 28.07 -18.18
CA SER A 484 -8.69 27.71 -18.61
C SER A 484 -9.78 28.00 -17.59
N LEU A 485 -9.42 27.97 -16.31
CA LEU A 485 -10.31 28.23 -15.18
C LEU A 485 -10.30 29.70 -14.74
N GLY A 486 -9.54 30.57 -15.40
CA GLY A 486 -9.47 31.98 -15.02
C GLY A 486 -10.82 32.72 -15.10
N ALA A 487 -11.75 32.26 -15.94
CA ALA A 487 -13.12 32.78 -16.00
C ALA A 487 -13.90 32.62 -14.68
N PHE A 488 -13.50 31.65 -13.84
CA PHE A 488 -14.06 31.42 -12.51
C PHE A 488 -13.29 32.15 -11.40
N ASN A 489 -12.28 32.96 -11.77
CA ASN A 489 -11.41 33.70 -10.86
C ASN A 489 -11.25 35.17 -11.31
N GLY A 490 -12.37 35.84 -11.61
CA GLY A 490 -12.37 37.24 -12.06
C GLY A 490 -11.58 37.47 -13.36
N ASN A 491 -11.61 36.49 -14.28
CA ASN A 491 -10.85 36.46 -15.54
C ASN A 491 -9.32 36.48 -15.36
N LYS A 492 -8.81 36.06 -14.20
CA LYS A 492 -7.37 35.89 -13.94
C LYS A 492 -7.01 34.41 -13.85
N PRO A 493 -5.92 33.95 -14.48
CA PRO A 493 -5.44 32.59 -14.28
C PRO A 493 -5.28 32.25 -12.80
N LEU A 494 -5.55 31.00 -12.44
CA LEU A 494 -5.27 30.50 -11.10
C LEU A 494 -3.75 30.47 -10.87
N GLN A 495 -3.31 30.61 -9.63
CA GLN A 495 -1.89 30.52 -9.29
C GLN A 495 -1.40 29.07 -9.40
N VAL A 496 -0.41 28.78 -10.24
CA VAL A 496 0.22 27.45 -10.24
C VAL A 496 1.18 27.33 -9.06
N ARG A 497 0.92 26.37 -8.17
CA ARG A 497 1.73 26.08 -6.99
C ARG A 497 2.48 24.76 -7.16
N GLU A 498 3.80 24.86 -7.25
CA GLU A 498 4.70 23.73 -7.41
C GLU A 498 4.95 23.07 -6.04
N LEU A 499 4.68 21.77 -5.94
CA LEU A 499 4.82 20.95 -4.74
C LEU A 499 5.75 19.76 -5.01
N PHE A 500 6.87 20.02 -5.68
CA PHE A 500 7.81 18.97 -6.11
C PHE A 500 8.59 18.32 -4.96
N ASP A 501 8.57 18.90 -3.77
CA ASP A 501 9.18 18.38 -2.54
C ASP A 501 8.17 17.76 -1.57
N PHE A 502 6.90 17.64 -1.98
CA PHE A 502 5.85 17.07 -1.14
C PHE A 502 6.15 15.61 -0.76
N ALA A 503 6.11 15.29 0.53
CA ALA A 503 6.58 14.00 1.06
C ALA A 503 5.77 12.79 0.56
N SER A 504 4.46 12.98 0.29
CA SER A 504 3.55 11.93 -0.18
C SER A 504 2.91 12.35 -1.49
N LYS A 505 3.71 12.38 -2.57
CA LYS A 505 3.21 12.78 -3.90
C LYS A 505 2.17 11.78 -4.40
N PRO A 506 1.07 12.24 -5.01
CA PRO A 506 0.19 11.37 -5.78
C PRO A 506 0.92 10.81 -7.01
N SER A 507 0.30 9.87 -7.73
CA SER A 507 0.88 9.37 -8.99
C SER A 507 1.04 10.50 -10.03
N PRO A 508 2.05 10.45 -10.90
CA PRO A 508 2.15 11.37 -12.04
C PRO A 508 0.86 11.45 -12.84
N GLY A 509 0.59 12.63 -13.39
CA GLY A 509 -0.69 12.98 -14.02
C GLY A 509 -1.76 13.43 -13.03
N SER A 510 -1.44 13.62 -11.74
CA SER A 510 -2.41 14.12 -10.76
C SER A 510 -2.20 15.61 -10.48
N ILE A 511 -3.24 16.40 -10.68
CA ILE A 511 -3.28 17.84 -10.43
C ILE A 511 -4.43 18.12 -9.46
N GLU A 512 -4.25 19.06 -8.53
CA GLU A 512 -5.34 19.55 -7.68
C GLU A 512 -5.68 21.00 -8.01
N VAL A 513 -6.96 21.31 -8.10
CA VAL A 513 -7.48 22.69 -8.23
C VAL A 513 -8.10 23.04 -6.89
N TRP A 514 -7.70 24.17 -6.32
CA TRP A 514 -8.23 24.74 -5.08
C TRP A 514 -8.81 26.12 -5.40
N ILE A 515 -10.14 26.23 -5.38
CA ILE A 515 -10.84 27.43 -5.85
C ILE A 515 -12.02 27.84 -4.95
N ASP A 516 -12.08 29.12 -4.60
CA ASP A 516 -13.23 29.73 -3.95
C ASP A 516 -14.20 30.31 -4.98
N LEU A 517 -15.39 29.73 -5.10
CA LEU A 517 -16.41 30.15 -6.04
C LEU A 517 -17.33 31.24 -5.48
N ASN A 518 -17.20 31.61 -4.19
CA ASN A 518 -18.01 32.69 -3.61
C ASN A 518 -17.46 34.10 -3.87
N GLY A 519 -16.20 34.21 -4.28
CA GLY A 519 -15.40 35.43 -4.11
C GLY A 519 -15.26 36.33 -5.34
N HIS A 520 -16.10 36.19 -6.37
CA HIS A 520 -15.91 36.84 -7.67
C HIS A 520 -17.08 37.69 -8.12
#